data_AF-A0A8S2SZ40-F1
#
_entry.id   AF-A0A8S2SZ40-F1
#
_cell.length_a   1.000
_cell.length_b   1.000
_cell.length_c   1.000
_cell.angle_alpha   90.00
_cell.angle_beta   90.00
_cell.angle_gamma   90.00
#
_symmetry.space_group_name_H-M   'P 1'
#
loop_
_entity.id
_entity.type
_entity.pdbx_description
1 polymer ?
#
loop_
_entity_poly.entity_id
_entity_poly.type
_entity_poly.pdbx_seq_one_letter_code
_entity_poly.pdbx_strand_id
1 'polypeptide(L)'
;REGAEDEYLKVASKRQRIYDESHRLKEYKVGDIVDLKIDKVDRSNVTPTVLPCKVISIQSTTNGTTDEIIMSKLCTTADVISTRYSSADLLNLTACYFS
;
A
#
# COMPACT_ATOMS: atom_id res chain seq x y z
N ARG A 1 -35.38 8.05 -17.60
CA ARG A 1 -34.96 7.36 -16.36
C ARG A 1 -33.74 6.49 -16.65
N GLU A 2 -33.78 5.68 -17.72
CA GLU A 2 -32.64 4.87 -18.23
C GLU A 2 -31.37 5.69 -18.57
N GLY A 3 -31.49 6.87 -19.19
CA GLY A 3 -30.31 7.67 -19.56
C GLY A 3 -29.50 8.24 -18.38
N ALA A 4 -30.14 8.49 -17.23
CA ALA A 4 -29.46 9.02 -16.05
C ALA A 4 -28.71 7.93 -15.28
N GLU A 5 -29.22 6.68 -15.32
CA GLU A 5 -28.56 5.51 -14.73
C GLU A 5 -27.31 5.13 -15.53
N ASP A 6 -27.39 5.17 -16.86
CA ASP A 6 -26.26 4.92 -17.77
C ASP A 6 -25.12 5.95 -17.61
N GLU A 7 -25.47 7.23 -17.46
CA GLU A 7 -24.49 8.28 -17.24
C GLU A 7 -23.83 8.17 -15.85
N TYR A 8 -24.62 7.81 -14.83
CA TYR A 8 -24.10 7.52 -13.50
C TYR A 8 -23.12 6.35 -13.51
N LEU A 9 -23.46 5.24 -14.19
CA LEU A 9 -22.60 4.06 -14.32
C LEU A 9 -21.26 4.41 -15.00
N LYS A 10 -21.28 5.19 -16.09
CA LYS A 10 -20.04 5.64 -16.77
C LYS A 10 -19.15 6.49 -15.87
N VAL A 11 -19.74 7.39 -15.09
CA VAL A 11 -18.99 8.24 -14.15
C VAL A 11 -18.41 7.41 -13.00
N ALA A 12 -19.18 6.46 -12.46
CA ALA A 12 -18.73 5.54 -11.42
C ALA A 12 -17.56 4.68 -11.91
N SER A 13 -17.66 4.06 -13.09
CA SER A 13 -16.56 3.28 -13.68
C SER A 13 -15.31 4.12 -13.96
N LYS A 14 -15.48 5.38 -14.40
CA LYS A 14 -14.34 6.30 -14.59
C LYS A 14 -13.65 6.63 -13.27
N ARG A 15 -14.41 6.85 -12.19
CA ARG A 15 -13.88 7.09 -10.85
C ARG A 15 -13.19 5.85 -10.29
N GLN A 16 -13.78 4.67 -10.49
CA GLN A 16 -13.19 3.39 -10.10
C GLN A 16 -11.87 3.18 -10.84
N ARG A 17 -11.83 3.43 -12.14
CA ARG A 17 -10.61 3.34 -12.94
C ARG A 17 -9.52 4.32 -12.49
N ILE A 18 -9.86 5.56 -12.16
CA ILE A 18 -8.89 6.54 -11.62
C ILE A 18 -8.39 6.08 -10.25
N TYR A 19 -9.27 5.56 -9.41
CA TYR A 19 -8.92 4.99 -8.12
C TYR A 19 -7.97 3.80 -8.30
N ASP A 20 -8.32 2.84 -9.16
CA ASP A 20 -7.52 1.66 -9.48
C ASP A 20 -6.19 2.03 -10.16
N GLU A 21 -6.15 3.06 -11.01
CA GLU A 21 -4.93 3.59 -11.63
C GLU A 21 -4.04 4.33 -10.62
N SER A 22 -4.63 5.03 -9.65
CA SER A 22 -3.89 5.68 -8.55
C SER A 22 -3.40 4.68 -7.48
N HIS A 23 -4.14 3.58 -7.30
CA HIS A 23 -3.78 2.44 -6.45
C HIS A 23 -2.99 1.37 -7.18
N ARG A 24 -2.80 1.50 -8.50
CA ARG A 24 -1.92 0.67 -9.30
C ARG A 24 -0.51 0.93 -8.80
N LEU A 25 -0.16 0.10 -7.83
CA LEU A 25 1.16 -0.17 -7.27
C LEU A 25 2.06 1.03 -7.41
N LYS A 26 1.97 1.95 -6.44
CA LYS A 26 3.06 2.88 -6.22
C LYS A 26 4.32 2.02 -6.05
N GLU A 27 5.17 2.01 -7.08
CA GLU A 27 6.32 1.12 -7.14
C GLU A 27 7.36 1.64 -6.16
N TYR A 28 7.41 1.00 -4.99
CA TYR A 28 8.46 1.23 -4.02
C TYR A 28 9.78 0.66 -4.55
N LYS A 29 10.88 1.31 -4.23
CA LYS A 29 12.24 0.88 -4.55
C LYS A 29 12.99 0.55 -3.27
N VAL A 30 14.00 -0.32 -3.40
CA VAL A 30 14.94 -0.54 -2.29
C VAL A 30 15.63 0.79 -1.97
N GLY A 31 15.57 1.17 -0.70
CA GLY A 31 16.06 2.45 -0.22
C GLY A 31 14.96 3.45 0.14
N ASP A 32 13.73 3.25 -0.35
CA ASP A 32 12.62 4.16 -0.07
C ASP A 32 12.26 4.15 1.42
N ILE A 33 11.95 5.34 1.94
CA ILE A 33 11.41 5.53 3.28
C ILE A 33 9.88 5.48 3.19
N VAL A 34 9.27 4.60 3.97
CA VAL A 34 7.84 4.32 3.97
C VAL A 34 7.33 4.22 5.40
N ASP A 35 6.07 4.56 5.64
CA ASP A 35 5.40 4.28 6.90
C ASP A 35 4.68 2.94 6.80
N LEU A 36 5.01 2.01 7.68
CA LEU A 36 4.26 0.77 7.82
C LEU A 36 3.01 1.07 8.66
N LYS A 37 1.83 0.79 8.09
CA LYS A 37 0.56 0.88 8.82
C LYS A 37 0.42 -0.32 9.76
N ILE A 38 0.40 -0.07 11.06
CA ILE A 38 0.16 -1.09 12.08
C ILE A 38 -1.26 -0.88 12.62
N ASP A 39 -2.18 -1.71 12.17
CA ASP A 39 -3.52 -1.78 12.72
C ASP A 39 -3.46 -2.53 14.07
N LYS A 40 -3.39 -1.77 15.17
CA LYS A 40 -3.61 -2.34 16.49
C LYS A 40 -5.09 -2.69 16.63
N VAL A 41 -5.39 -3.99 16.63
CA VAL A 41 -6.73 -4.50 16.96
C VAL A 41 -6.89 -4.48 18.47
N ASP A 42 -7.11 -3.29 19.04
CA ASP A 42 -7.63 -3.18 20.40
C ASP A 42 -9.14 -2.95 20.34
N ARG A 43 -9.89 -3.68 21.16
CA ARG A 43 -11.37 -3.75 21.13
C ARG A 43 -12.09 -2.42 21.39
N SER A 44 -11.35 -1.34 21.66
CA SER A 44 -11.90 -0.07 22.14
C SER A 44 -11.59 1.17 21.31
N ASN A 45 -10.75 1.11 20.26
CA ASN A 45 -10.59 2.15 19.23
C ASN A 45 -9.40 1.78 18.34
N VAL A 46 -9.61 1.64 17.03
CA VAL A 46 -8.53 1.41 16.06
C VAL A 46 -7.85 2.76 15.79
N THR A 47 -6.85 3.12 16.59
CA THR A 47 -5.96 4.23 16.24
C THR A 47 -4.84 3.66 15.37
N PRO A 48 -4.81 3.93 14.05
CA PRO A 48 -3.73 3.43 13.20
C PRO A 48 -2.41 4.02 13.69
N THR A 49 -1.49 3.14 14.10
CA THR A 49 -0.13 3.54 14.46
C THR A 49 0.73 3.37 13.22
N VAL A 50 1.44 4.42 12.80
CA VAL A 50 2.39 4.35 11.68
C VAL A 50 3.80 4.14 12.21
N LEU A 51 4.59 3.32 11.52
CA LEU A 51 5.97 3.02 11.87
C LEU A 51 6.91 3.37 10.69
N PRO A 52 7.80 4.37 10.85
CA PRO A 52 8.77 4.71 9.82
C PRO A 52 9.73 3.55 9.55
N CYS A 53 9.85 3.18 8.29
CA CYS A 53 10.61 2.04 7.81
C CYS A 53 11.37 2.40 6.54
N LYS A 54 12.42 1.63 6.25
CA LYS A 54 13.14 1.67 4.98
C LYS A 54 12.97 0.34 4.25
N VAL A 55 12.70 0.39 2.96
CA VAL A 55 12.62 -0.81 2.12
C VAL A 55 14.02 -1.36 1.88
N ILE A 56 14.27 -2.61 2.27
CA ILE A 56 15.58 -3.25 2.12
C ILE A 56 15.61 -4.35 1.05
N SER A 57 14.46 -4.93 0.72
CA SER A 57 14.33 -5.84 -0.42
C SER A 57 12.90 -5.94 -0.91
N ILE A 58 12.74 -6.29 -2.18
CA ILE A 58 11.45 -6.47 -2.85
C ILE A 58 11.49 -7.83 -3.52
N GLN A 59 10.42 -8.61 -3.36
CA GLN A 59 10.25 -9.89 -4.02
C GLN A 59 8.91 -9.90 -4.75
N SER A 60 8.94 -10.19 -6.05
CA SER A 60 7.74 -10.51 -6.84
C SER A 60 7.55 -12.02 -6.86
N THR A 61 6.34 -12.48 -6.57
CA THR A 61 5.95 -13.89 -6.66
C THR A 61 4.72 -14.01 -7.54
N THR A 62 4.80 -14.88 -8.55
CA THR A 62 3.68 -15.17 -9.47
C THR A 62 3.04 -16.49 -9.05
N ASN A 63 1.82 -16.46 -8.50
CA ASN A 63 1.12 -17.65 -8.02
C ASN A 63 0.28 -18.34 -9.11
N GLY A 64 0.83 -18.52 -10.31
CA GLY A 64 0.14 -19.17 -11.44
C GLY A 64 -1.04 -18.37 -12.02
N THR A 65 -1.34 -17.20 -11.47
CA THR A 65 -2.24 -16.17 -12.01
C THR A 65 -1.42 -15.09 -12.72
N THR A 66 -2.04 -14.33 -13.62
CA THR A 66 -1.41 -13.18 -14.30
C THR A 66 -1.05 -12.04 -13.33
N ASP A 67 -1.54 -12.10 -12.09
CA ASP A 67 -1.28 -11.09 -11.07
C ASP A 67 0.03 -11.38 -10.32
N GLU A 68 0.99 -10.46 -10.44
CA GLU A 68 2.22 -10.44 -9.66
C GLU A 68 1.96 -9.94 -8.25
N ILE A 69 2.39 -10.71 -7.25
CA ILE A 69 2.33 -10.29 -5.84
C ILE A 69 3.69 -9.71 -5.45
N ILE A 70 3.74 -8.39 -5.24
CA ILE A 70 4.93 -7.66 -4.83
C ILE A 70 4.95 -7.52 -3.29
N MET A 71 5.98 -8.07 -2.66
CA MET A 71 6.17 -8.06 -1.21
C MET A 71 7.51 -7.41 -0.83
N SER A 72 7.47 -6.45 0.09
CA SER A 72 8.62 -5.68 0.56
C SER A 72 9.08 -6.16 1.93
N LYS A 73 10.39 -6.28 2.13
CA LYS A 73 11.02 -6.43 3.44
C LYS A 73 11.49 -5.07 3.92
N LEU A 74 11.26 -4.78 5.20
CA LEU A 74 11.48 -3.48 5.80
C LEU A 74 12.51 -3.55 6.93
N CYS A 75 13.17 -2.44 7.22
CA CYS A 75 13.88 -2.23 8.47
C CYS A 75 13.45 -0.92 9.14
N THR A 76 13.50 -0.90 10.46
CA THR A 76 13.42 0.31 11.27
C THR A 76 14.84 0.83 11.51
N THR A 77 14.97 1.92 12.29
CA THR A 77 16.28 2.41 12.75
C THR A 77 16.95 1.45 13.74
N ALA A 78 16.16 0.60 14.42
CA ALA A 78 16.65 -0.32 15.43
C ALA A 78 16.92 -1.74 14.89
N ASP A 79 16.06 -2.25 14.01
CA ASP A 79 16.15 -3.65 13.55
C ASP A 79 15.43 -3.91 12.21
N VAL A 80 15.76 -5.05 11.60
CA VAL A 80 15.12 -5.59 10.40
C VAL A 80 13.83 -6.32 10.75
N ILE A 81 12.73 -5.96 10.10
CA ILE A 81 11.45 -6.63 10.29
C ILE A 81 11.48 -7.97 9.53
N SER A 82 11.20 -9.06 10.24
CA SER A 82 11.22 -10.42 9.71
C SER A 82 10.06 -10.68 8.72
N THR A 83 8.95 -9.99 8.93
CA THR A 83 7.72 -10.10 8.13
C THR A 83 7.81 -9.26 6.86
N ARG A 84 7.14 -9.73 5.79
CA ARG A 84 7.05 -9.02 4.51
C ARG A 84 5.67 -8.38 4.37
N TYR A 85 5.63 -7.23 3.72
CA TYR A 85 4.45 -6.40 3.61
C TYR A 85 4.12 -6.09 2.15
N SER A 86 2.82 -6.02 1.87
CA SER A 86 2.33 -5.63 0.55
C SER A 86 2.37 -4.11 0.40
N SER A 87 2.23 -3.61 -0.83
CA SER A 87 2.09 -2.18 -1.09
C SER A 87 0.89 -1.53 -0.37
N ALA A 88 -0.14 -2.30 -0.02
CA ALA A 88 -1.32 -1.81 0.71
C ALA A 88 -1.01 -1.49 2.18
N ASP A 89 0.01 -2.12 2.75
CA ASP A 89 0.44 -1.92 4.14
C ASP A 89 1.42 -0.73 4.27
N LEU A 90 1.91 -0.21 3.13
CA LEU A 90 2.92 0.85 3.07
C LEU A 90 2.29 2.18 2.68
N LEU A 91 2.51 3.18 3.53
CA LEU A 91 2.15 4.57 3.31
C LEU A 91 3.38 5.35 2.86
N ASN A 92 3.22 6.22 1.87
CA ASN A 92 4.34 7.00 1.35
C ASN A 92 4.60 8.21 2.26
N LEU A 93 5.80 8.25 2.84
CA LEU A 93 6.28 9.39 3.60
C LEU A 93 6.97 10.38 2.67
N THR A 94 6.23 11.38 2.18
CA THR A 94 6.85 12.53 1.50
C THR A 94 7.66 13.43 2.45
N ALA A 95 7.61 13.20 3.78
CA ALA A 95 8.13 14.15 4.76
C ALA A 95 8.67 13.54 6.08
N CYS A 96 9.28 12.35 6.09
CA CYS A 96 9.89 11.81 7.32
C CYS A 96 11.40 11.61 7.20
N TYR A 97 12.10 12.00 8.26
CA TYR A 97 13.51 11.73 8.48
C TYR A 97 13.65 10.31 9.05
N PHE A 98 14.17 9.38 8.25
CA PHE A 98 14.66 8.09 8.73
C PHE A 98 16.10 8.29 9.21
N SER A 99 16.26 8.63 10.50
CA SER A 99 17.54 8.95 11.14
C SER A 99 17.95 7.87 12.14
#